data_AF-A0A517YD50-F1
#
_entry.id   AF-A0A517YD50-F1
#
_cell.length_a   1.000
_cell.length_b   1.000
_cell.length_c   1.000
_cell.angle_alpha   90.00
_cell.angle_beta   90.00
_cell.angle_gamma   90.00
#
_symmetry.space_group_name_H-M   'P 1'
#
loop_
_entity.id
_entity.type
_entity.pdbx_description
1 polymer ?
#
loop_
_entity_poly.entity_id
_entity_poly.type
_entity_poly.pdbx_seq_one_letter_code
_entity_poly.pdbx_strand_id
1 'polypeptide(L)'
;MTSTSPTTWELARRLIALEAPRDAGPDASDSQAGRVCEKLRQPLARFAGVAGYRSLISRAVAMAKAKAPLLEPLQVQPDGSLQGFHGVEQSDGELGTVVVVYLLSLLVEFIGTPLTISLVRDAWPDASLDELEWGAEEKS
;
A
#
# COMPACT_ATOMS: atom_id res chain seq x y z
N MET A 1 -6.20 16.84 -7.17
CA MET A 1 -5.14 16.83 -6.12
C MET A 1 -5.59 15.81 -5.09
N THR A 2 -5.01 14.62 -5.06
CA THR A 2 -5.47 13.58 -4.12
C THR A 2 -5.04 13.96 -2.71
N SER A 3 -5.98 14.42 -1.90
CA SER A 3 -5.76 14.58 -0.47
C SER A 3 -5.75 13.19 0.16
N THR A 4 -4.68 12.82 0.85
CA THR A 4 -4.63 11.56 1.60
C THR A 4 -5.62 11.66 2.76
N SER A 5 -6.71 10.87 2.70
CA SER A 5 -7.74 10.87 3.75
C SER A 5 -7.18 10.24 5.04
N PRO A 6 -7.59 10.73 6.24
CA PRO A 6 -7.26 10.10 7.52
C PRO A 6 -7.60 8.61 7.57
N THR A 7 -8.71 8.22 6.93
CA THR A 7 -9.15 6.82 6.83
C THR A 7 -8.16 5.97 6.02
N THR A 8 -7.61 6.53 4.93
CA THR A 8 -6.59 5.85 4.11
C THR A 8 -5.29 5.64 4.88
N TRP A 9 -4.93 6.62 5.70
CA TRP A 9 -3.76 6.53 6.56
C TRP A 9 -3.89 5.42 7.62
N GLU A 10 -5.03 5.37 8.30
CA GLU A 10 -5.30 4.35 9.32
C GLU A 10 -5.30 2.93 8.75
N LEU A 11 -5.95 2.73 7.59
CA LEU A 11 -5.91 1.42 6.92
C LEU A 11 -4.48 1.03 6.54
N ALA A 12 -3.73 1.93 5.91
CA ALA A 12 -2.36 1.64 5.51
C ALA A 12 -1.52 1.22 6.73
N ARG A 13 -1.65 1.95 7.86
CA ARG A 13 -0.96 1.63 9.10
C ARG A 13 -1.34 0.26 9.65
N ARG A 14 -2.61 -0.11 9.62
CA ARG A 14 -3.08 -1.44 10.02
C ARG A 14 -2.52 -2.55 9.13
N LEU A 15 -2.55 -2.37 7.82
CA LEU A 15 -1.97 -3.35 6.87
C LEU A 15 -0.47 -3.53 7.11
N ILE A 16 0.27 -2.44 7.33
CA ILE A 16 1.69 -2.48 7.68
C ILE A 16 1.92 -3.25 8.98
N ALA A 17 1.07 -3.05 9.99
CA ALA A 17 1.15 -3.76 11.27
C ALA A 17 0.85 -5.26 11.13
N LEU A 18 -0.08 -5.67 10.25
CA LEU A 18 -0.34 -7.08 9.95
C LEU A 18 0.87 -7.76 9.29
N GLU A 19 1.63 -7.01 8.48
CA GLU A 19 2.85 -7.50 7.84
C GLU A 19 4.10 -7.31 8.70
N ALA A 20 3.96 -6.94 9.98
CA ALA A 20 5.09 -6.89 10.91
C ALA A 20 5.74 -8.28 11.05
N PRO A 21 7.08 -8.35 11.04
CA PRO A 21 7.77 -9.62 11.09
C PRO A 21 7.49 -10.31 12.43
N ARG A 22 6.83 -11.48 12.40
CA ARG A 22 6.71 -12.36 13.57
C ARG A 22 7.97 -13.21 13.77
N ASP A 23 8.74 -13.45 12.71
CA ASP A 23 9.98 -14.25 12.69
C ASP A 23 10.76 -14.04 11.37
N ALA A 24 11.19 -12.80 11.06
CA ALA A 24 11.93 -12.54 9.82
C ALA A 24 13.39 -12.95 9.98
N GLY A 25 13.80 -13.99 9.24
CA GLY A 25 15.21 -14.35 9.06
C GLY A 25 15.99 -13.27 8.30
N PRO A 26 17.32 -13.30 8.34
CA PRO A 26 18.22 -12.23 7.85
C PRO A 26 18.12 -11.94 6.33
N ASP A 27 17.43 -12.78 5.56
CA ASP A 27 17.23 -12.62 4.12
C ASP A 27 15.88 -11.96 3.75
N ALA A 28 15.05 -11.61 4.74
CA ALA A 28 13.78 -10.91 4.51
C ALA A 28 14.03 -9.41 4.24
N SER A 29 14.69 -9.09 3.13
CA SER A 29 14.95 -7.72 2.65
C SER A 29 13.69 -6.97 2.17
N ASP A 30 12.50 -7.55 2.32
CA ASP A 30 11.25 -6.90 1.97
C ASP A 30 10.75 -6.07 3.15
N SER A 31 10.55 -4.77 2.95
CA SER A 31 9.90 -3.91 3.94
C SER A 31 8.46 -4.38 4.19
N GLN A 32 7.87 -3.99 5.32
CA GLN A 32 6.44 -4.23 5.60
C GLN A 32 5.55 -3.67 4.47
N ALA A 33 5.91 -2.50 3.95
CA ALA A 33 5.21 -1.87 2.82
C ALA A 33 5.36 -2.65 1.51
N GLY A 34 6.54 -3.21 1.24
CA GLY A 34 6.77 -4.12 0.13
C GLY A 34 5.84 -5.34 0.19
N ARG A 35 5.73 -5.98 1.36
CA ARG A 35 4.82 -7.11 1.59
C ARG A 35 3.35 -6.75 1.37
N VAL A 36 2.90 -5.58 1.85
CA VAL A 36 1.53 -5.09 1.61
C VAL A 36 1.27 -4.90 0.12
N CYS A 37 2.19 -4.27 -0.62
CA CYS A 37 2.05 -4.06 -2.06
C CYS A 37 2.02 -5.40 -2.81
N GLU A 38 2.88 -6.34 -2.43
CA GLU A 38 2.93 -7.66 -3.05
C GLU A 38 1.68 -8.50 -2.77
N LYS A 39 1.10 -8.43 -1.57
CA LYS A 39 -0.19 -9.09 -1.30
C LYS A 39 -1.33 -8.50 -2.13
N LEU A 40 -1.35 -7.18 -2.33
CA LEU A 40 -2.33 -6.51 -3.19
C LEU A 40 -2.15 -6.81 -4.68
N ARG A 41 -0.96 -7.28 -5.09
CA ARG A 41 -0.66 -7.61 -6.48
C ARG A 41 -1.62 -8.62 -7.06
N GLN A 42 -1.90 -9.73 -6.37
CA GLN A 42 -2.75 -10.81 -6.87
C GLN A 42 -4.17 -10.32 -7.18
N PRO A 43 -4.89 -9.70 -6.22
CA PRO A 43 -6.23 -9.15 -6.48
C PRO A 43 -6.23 -8.05 -7.54
N LEU A 44 -5.25 -7.13 -7.50
CA LEU A 44 -5.17 -6.03 -8.46
C LEU A 44 -4.82 -6.49 -9.87
N ALA A 45 -3.95 -7.49 -10.01
CA ALA A 45 -3.63 -8.09 -11.30
C ALA A 45 -4.81 -8.89 -11.85
N ARG A 46 -5.63 -9.52 -11.00
CA ARG A 46 -6.90 -10.14 -11.43
C ARG A 46 -7.89 -9.09 -11.92
N PHE A 47 -7.96 -7.95 -11.24
CA PHE A 47 -8.91 -6.88 -11.56
C PHE A 47 -8.51 -6.05 -12.79
N ALA A 48 -7.25 -5.61 -12.89
CA ALA A 48 -6.76 -4.66 -13.90
C ALA A 48 -5.61 -5.19 -14.77
N GLY A 49 -5.21 -6.45 -14.59
CA GLY A 49 -4.04 -7.03 -15.25
C GLY A 49 -2.71 -6.63 -14.60
N VAL A 50 -1.65 -7.37 -14.95
CA VAL A 50 -0.28 -7.09 -14.44
C VAL A 50 0.19 -5.68 -14.81
N ALA A 51 -0.10 -5.23 -16.03
CA ALA A 51 0.24 -3.88 -16.49
C ALA A 51 -0.55 -2.80 -15.73
N GLY A 52 -1.81 -3.07 -15.37
CA GLY A 52 -2.63 -2.17 -14.56
C GLY A 52 -2.08 -2.02 -13.15
N TYR A 53 -1.77 -3.13 -12.48
CA TYR A 53 -1.10 -3.12 -11.18
C TYR A 53 0.22 -2.33 -11.23
N ARG A 54 1.09 -2.63 -12.19
CA ARG A 54 2.38 -1.93 -12.35
C ARG A 54 2.20 -0.41 -12.57
N SER A 55 1.19 -0.01 -13.34
CA SER A 55 0.89 1.40 -13.57
C SER A 55 0.42 2.10 -12.28
N LEU A 56 -0.42 1.44 -11.49
CA LEU A 56 -0.90 1.96 -10.20
C LEU A 56 0.24 2.13 -9.20
N ILE A 57 1.07 1.10 -9.01
CA ILE A 57 2.17 1.18 -8.06
C ILE A 57 3.23 2.20 -8.48
N SER A 58 3.52 2.32 -9.79
CA SER A 58 4.42 3.35 -10.33
C SER A 58 3.92 4.76 -10.02
N ARG A 59 2.60 4.97 -10.17
CA ARG A 59 1.98 6.25 -9.84
C ARG A 59 2.01 6.54 -8.34
N ALA A 60 1.69 5.56 -7.50
CA ALA A 60 1.74 5.69 -6.06
C ALA A 60 3.14 6.07 -5.58
N VAL A 61 4.19 5.40 -6.09
CA VAL A 61 5.59 5.71 -5.77
C VAL A 61 5.99 7.11 -6.25
N ALA A 62 5.62 7.51 -7.47
CA ALA A 62 5.91 8.86 -7.95
C ALA A 62 5.28 9.94 -7.06
N MET A 63 4.05 9.71 -6.57
CA MET A 63 3.37 10.62 -5.66
C MET A 63 3.99 10.63 -4.26
N ALA A 64 4.39 9.46 -3.75
CA ALA A 64 5.08 9.34 -2.48
C ALA A 64 6.43 10.07 -2.49
N LYS A 65 7.24 9.91 -3.55
CA LYS A 65 8.51 10.63 -3.74
C LYS A 65 8.33 12.15 -3.80
N ALA A 66 7.29 12.62 -4.48
CA ALA A 66 6.98 14.05 -4.54
C ALA A 66 6.68 14.68 -3.15
N LYS A 67 6.30 13.85 -2.16
CA LYS A 67 6.02 14.29 -0.78
C LYS A 67 7.16 13.99 0.19
N ALA A 68 7.87 12.90 -0.01
CA ALA A 68 8.98 12.46 0.82
C ALA A 68 10.20 12.17 -0.08
N PRO A 69 11.09 13.15 -0.29
CA PRO A 69 12.31 12.97 -1.10
C PRO A 69 13.23 11.85 -0.58
N LEU A 70 13.11 11.46 0.68
CA LEU A 70 13.82 10.31 1.26
C LEU A 70 13.46 8.97 0.57
N LEU A 71 12.34 8.90 -0.15
CA LEU A 71 11.93 7.76 -0.96
C LEU A 71 12.56 7.73 -2.36
N GLU A 72 13.43 8.69 -2.72
CA GLU A 72 14.09 8.73 -4.04
C GLU A 72 14.73 7.39 -4.46
N PRO A 73 15.41 6.62 -3.57
CA PRO A 73 15.98 5.32 -3.93
C PRO A 73 14.94 4.23 -4.27
N LEU A 74 13.67 4.41 -3.91
CA LEU A 74 12.61 3.43 -4.13
C LEU A 74 12.34 3.24 -5.62
N GLN A 75 12.42 2.01 -6.13
CA GLN A 75 12.19 1.67 -7.52
C GLN A 75 11.07 0.64 -7.66
N VAL A 76 10.29 0.79 -8.73
CA VAL A 76 9.29 -0.19 -9.15
C VAL A 76 9.94 -1.06 -10.22
N GLN A 77 10.06 -2.34 -9.94
CA GLN A 77 10.66 -3.32 -10.84
C GLN A 77 9.71 -3.65 -12.00
N PRO A 78 10.20 -4.29 -13.09
CA PRO A 78 9.37 -4.65 -14.24
C PRO A 78 8.21 -5.58 -13.91
N ASP A 79 8.38 -6.41 -12.89
CA ASP A 79 7.33 -7.25 -12.35
C ASP A 79 6.34 -6.46 -11.49
N GLY A 80 6.67 -5.27 -11.00
CA GLY A 80 5.84 -4.44 -10.11
C GLY A 80 6.20 -4.59 -8.63
N SER A 81 7.26 -5.33 -8.30
CA SER A 81 7.82 -5.39 -6.96
C SER A 81 8.53 -4.07 -6.62
N LEU A 82 8.68 -3.78 -5.32
CA LEU A 82 9.33 -2.58 -4.83
C LEU A 82 10.73 -2.91 -4.30
N GLN A 83 11.74 -2.18 -4.76
CA GLN A 83 13.13 -2.31 -4.30
C GLN A 83 13.65 -0.95 -3.80
N GLY A 84 14.60 -0.94 -2.86
CA GLY A 84 15.25 0.29 -2.41
C GLY A 84 14.75 0.84 -1.07
N PHE A 85 14.04 0.02 -0.28
CA PHE A 85 13.82 0.29 1.16
C PHE A 85 15.11 0.09 2.00
N HIS A 86 16.16 -0.50 1.43
CA HIS A 86 17.40 -0.80 2.11
C HIS A 86 18.16 0.50 2.45
N GLY A 87 18.24 0.85 3.75
CA GLY A 87 18.92 2.06 4.24
C GLY A 87 18.04 3.04 5.02
N VAL A 88 16.72 2.81 5.08
CA VAL A 88 15.76 3.56 5.91
C VAL A 88 15.36 2.76 7.16
N GLU A 89 16.32 2.06 7.77
CA GLU A 89 16.16 1.13 8.91
C GLU A 89 15.48 1.72 10.16
N GLN A 90 15.32 3.05 10.27
CA GLN A 90 14.62 3.69 11.39
C GLN A 90 13.32 4.42 10.99
N SER A 91 12.99 4.47 9.70
CA SER A 91 11.81 5.17 9.16
C SER A 91 10.97 4.34 8.19
N ASP A 92 11.33 3.06 7.99
CA ASP A 92 10.70 2.13 7.04
C ASP A 92 9.18 2.01 7.25
N GLY A 93 8.74 2.06 8.52
CA GLY A 93 7.33 2.04 8.88
C GLY A 93 6.55 3.23 8.31
N GLU A 94 7.05 4.46 8.48
CA GLU A 94 6.29 5.67 8.11
C GLU A 94 6.45 6.01 6.63
N LEU A 95 7.66 5.90 6.08
CA LEU A 95 7.92 6.17 4.67
C LEU A 95 7.28 5.10 3.77
N GLY A 96 7.30 3.83 4.18
CA GLY A 96 6.58 2.75 3.52
C GLY A 96 5.06 2.91 3.62
N THR A 97 4.55 3.40 4.75
CA THR A 97 3.12 3.73 4.91
C THR A 97 2.67 4.75 3.86
N VAL A 98 3.47 5.79 3.57
CA VAL A 98 3.12 6.79 2.56
C VAL A 98 2.84 6.16 1.19
N VAL A 99 3.63 5.17 0.76
CA VAL A 99 3.42 4.48 -0.53
C VAL A 99 2.08 3.72 -0.53
N VAL A 100 1.80 2.97 0.53
CA VAL A 100 0.55 2.21 0.69
C VAL A 100 -0.65 3.18 0.73
N VAL A 101 -0.52 4.31 1.42
CA VAL A 101 -1.56 5.34 1.46
C VAL A 101 -1.87 5.85 0.07
N TYR A 102 -0.86 6.23 -0.72
CA TYR A 102 -1.10 6.70 -2.09
C TYR A 102 -1.70 5.63 -2.99
N LEU A 103 -1.28 4.37 -2.84
CA LEU A 103 -1.88 3.26 -3.57
C LEU A 103 -3.38 3.12 -3.25
N LEU A 104 -3.73 3.07 -1.97
CA LEU A 104 -5.13 2.96 -1.52
C LEU A 104 -5.96 4.18 -1.93
N SER A 105 -5.41 5.39 -1.84
CA SER A 105 -6.08 6.61 -2.32
C SER A 105 -6.35 6.54 -3.82
N LEU A 106 -5.42 6.02 -4.63
CA LEU A 106 -5.65 5.83 -6.07
C LEU A 106 -6.76 4.80 -6.35
N LEU A 107 -6.82 3.72 -5.58
CA LEU A 107 -7.89 2.74 -5.71
C LEU A 107 -9.25 3.39 -5.40
N VAL A 108 -9.36 4.13 -4.31
CA VAL A 108 -10.62 4.81 -3.97
C VAL A 108 -11.02 5.83 -5.02
N GLU A 109 -10.07 6.58 -5.57
CA GLU A 109 -10.34 7.55 -6.63
C GLU A 109 -10.83 6.87 -7.93
N PHE A 110 -10.24 5.73 -8.31
CA PHE A 110 -10.52 5.10 -9.60
C PHE A 110 -11.67 4.10 -9.60
N ILE A 111 -11.82 3.33 -8.52
CA ILE A 111 -12.79 2.22 -8.42
C ILE A 111 -13.76 2.39 -7.26
N GLY A 112 -13.59 3.45 -6.46
CA GLY A 112 -14.41 3.71 -5.30
C GLY A 112 -14.01 2.88 -4.07
N THR A 113 -14.51 3.36 -2.94
CA THR A 113 -14.37 2.75 -1.62
C THR A 113 -14.80 1.26 -1.58
N PRO A 114 -15.99 0.86 -2.05
CA PRO A 114 -16.48 -0.52 -1.86
C PRO A 114 -15.62 -1.57 -2.55
N LEU A 115 -15.15 -1.28 -3.77
CA LEU A 115 -14.27 -2.19 -4.51
C LEU A 115 -12.87 -2.22 -3.90
N THR A 116 -12.37 -1.09 -3.40
CA THR A 116 -11.09 -1.03 -2.70
C THR A 116 -11.09 -1.94 -1.47
N ILE A 117 -12.12 -1.86 -0.62
CA ILE A 117 -12.26 -2.74 0.55
C ILE A 117 -12.32 -4.21 0.12
N SER A 118 -13.07 -4.52 -0.95
CA SER A 118 -13.21 -5.89 -1.45
C SER A 118 -11.86 -6.48 -1.88
N LEU A 119 -11.02 -5.70 -2.56
CA LEU A 119 -9.67 -6.12 -2.98
C LEU A 119 -8.73 -6.29 -1.79
N VAL A 120 -8.82 -5.42 -0.78
CA VAL A 120 -8.03 -5.57 0.45
C VAL A 120 -8.48 -6.82 1.22
N ARG A 121 -9.79 -7.08 1.33
CA ARG A 121 -10.30 -8.32 1.96
C ARG A 121 -9.88 -9.58 1.19
N ASP A 122 -9.81 -9.53 -0.14
CA ASP A 122 -9.30 -10.64 -0.96
C ASP A 122 -7.81 -10.93 -0.69
N ALA A 123 -7.01 -9.89 -0.40
CA ALA A 123 -5.60 -10.03 -0.05
C ALA A 123 -5.36 -10.47 1.42
N TRP A 124 -6.28 -10.17 2.34
CA TRP A 124 -6.22 -10.54 3.75
C TRP A 124 -7.52 -11.21 4.22
N PRO A 125 -7.82 -12.44 3.75
CA PRO A 125 -9.07 -13.12 4.10
C PRO A 125 -9.17 -13.49 5.58
N ASP A 126 -8.04 -13.73 6.25
CA ASP A 126 -7.97 -14.13 7.66
C ASP A 126 -7.85 -12.94 8.63
N ALA A 127 -7.72 -11.71 8.13
CA ALA A 127 -7.64 -10.54 8.99
C ALA A 127 -9.04 -10.02 9.31
N SER A 128 -9.30 -9.74 10.59
CA SER A 128 -10.51 -9.03 11.03
C SER A 128 -10.46 -7.57 10.55
N LEU A 129 -10.81 -7.36 9.28
CA LEU A 129 -10.90 -6.06 8.63
C LEU A 129 -12.26 -5.40 8.85
N ASP A 130 -13.17 -6.05 9.59
CA ASP A 130 -14.55 -5.58 9.80
C ASP A 130 -14.67 -4.34 10.70
N GLU A 131 -13.65 -4.03 11.49
CA GLU A 131 -13.55 -2.76 12.23
C GLU A 131 -12.98 -1.61 11.38
N LEU A 132 -12.67 -1.84 10.10
CA LEU A 132 -12.38 -0.75 9.19
C LEU A 132 -13.69 -0.05 8.85
N GLU A 133 -14.03 0.98 9.62
CA GLU A 133 -15.00 2.00 9.23
C GLU A 133 -14.44 2.83 8.06
N TRP A 134 -14.24 2.15 6.93
CA TRP A 134 -13.88 2.75 5.67
C TRP A 134 -15.15 3.37 5.08
N GLY A 135 -15.59 4.49 5.66
CA GLY A 135 -16.77 5.23 5.20
C GLY A 135 -17.76 5.65 6.29
N ALA A 136 -17.29 6.25 7.39
CA ALA A 136 -18.15 7.02 8.28
C ALA A 136 -17.78 8.52 8.27
N GLU A 137 -17.65 9.12 7.08
CA GLU A 137 -17.70 10.58 6.99
C GLU A 137 -18.27 11.02 5.63
N GLU A 138 -19.59 11.02 5.53
CA GLU A 138 -20.31 12.08 4.82
C GLU A 138 -21.66 12.33 5.50
N LYS A 139 -21.63 13.10 6.61
CA LYS A 139 -22.76 13.96 6.97
C LYS A 139 -22.31 15.12 7.85
N SER A 140 -21.98 16.26 7.23
CA SER A 140 -22.36 17.60 7.71
C SER A 140 -22.10 18.64 6.63
#